data_AF-A0A8C7C6D5-F1
#
_entry.id   AF-A0A8C7C6D5-F1
#
_cell.length_a   1.000
_cell.length_b   1.000
_cell.length_c   1.000
_cell.angle_alpha   90.00
_cell.angle_beta   90.00
_cell.angle_gamma   90.00
#
_symmetry.space_group_name_H-M   'P 1'
#
loop_
_entity.id
_entity.type
_entity.pdbx_description
1 polymer ?
#
loop_
_entity_poly.entity_id
_entity_poly.type
_entity_poly.pdbx_seq_one_letter_code
_entity_poly.pdbx_strand_id
1 'polypeptide(L)'
;MIETTPGQEPVSPALNMTMDLYTIEPTETCRRSRITSSTLCSGSVLEEDPYSLIRGMQGYEVTPADLVFLKRARQERQINALQRELDELLRQQRNQMLARDLSLASREKIQTDLDKILSCEQTVQMGQVFLSRKLSSTEVEALDSKSLLAQIKTADVQQAVEEEQAEITALEDSVARALELR
;
A
#
# COMPACT_ATOMS: atom_id res chain seq x y z
N MET A 1 58.36 10.15 0.11
CA MET A 1 57.88 11.02 -0.98
C MET A 1 57.33 10.12 -2.08
N ILE A 2 56.02 10.16 -2.26
CA ILE A 2 55.25 10.24 -3.52
C ILE A 2 53.80 9.95 -3.09
N GLU A 3 52.98 11.00 -3.19
CA GLU A 3 51.53 10.99 -3.05
C GLU A 3 50.89 10.25 -4.22
N THR A 4 49.83 9.48 -3.97
CA THR A 4 48.79 9.19 -4.97
C THR A 4 47.45 8.97 -4.29
N THR A 5 46.61 9.99 -4.42
CA THR A 5 45.14 10.11 -4.46
C THR A 5 44.27 8.83 -4.54
N PRO A 6 43.11 8.80 -3.84
CA PRO A 6 42.08 7.77 -4.04
C PRO A 6 41.11 8.18 -5.16
N GLY A 7 40.94 7.30 -6.15
CA GLY A 7 40.04 7.49 -7.28
C GLY A 7 38.64 6.90 -7.03
N GLN A 8 37.66 7.80 -7.03
CA GLN A 8 36.30 7.69 -7.60
C GLN A 8 35.49 6.40 -7.43
N GLU A 9 34.50 6.48 -6.53
CA GLU A 9 33.26 5.70 -6.56
C GLU A 9 32.42 6.07 -7.81
N PRO A 10 31.75 5.11 -8.47
CA PRO A 10 30.78 5.42 -9.51
C PRO A 10 29.46 5.92 -8.89
N VAL A 11 29.11 7.15 -9.25
CA VAL A 11 27.83 7.81 -8.97
C VAL A 11 26.72 7.12 -9.77
N SER A 12 25.78 6.48 -9.08
CA SER A 12 24.53 6.00 -9.66
C SER A 12 23.62 7.18 -10.04
N PRO A 13 23.09 7.27 -11.27
CA PRO A 13 22.12 8.30 -11.61
C PRO A 13 20.76 7.99 -10.97
N ALA A 14 20.28 8.92 -10.14
CA ALA A 14 18.92 8.91 -9.61
C ALA A 14 17.91 9.04 -10.77
N LEU A 15 17.07 8.02 -10.96
CA LEU A 15 15.91 8.10 -11.83
C LEU A 15 14.80 8.85 -11.09
N ASN A 16 14.74 10.16 -11.29
CA ASN A 16 13.57 10.98 -11.01
C ASN A 16 12.47 10.60 -12.01
N MET A 17 11.44 9.91 -11.55
CA MET A 17 10.25 9.64 -12.36
C MET A 17 9.07 10.42 -11.77
N THR A 18 8.94 11.66 -12.23
CA THR A 18 7.77 12.51 -12.03
C THR A 18 6.61 11.89 -12.81
N MET A 19 5.56 11.44 -12.12
CA MET A 19 4.33 10.98 -12.75
C MET A 19 3.33 12.13 -12.73
N ASP A 20 3.14 12.76 -13.89
CA ASP A 20 2.09 13.74 -14.11
C ASP A 20 0.72 13.05 -14.14
N LEU A 21 -0.19 13.55 -13.31
CA LEU A 21 -1.60 13.16 -13.22
C LEU A 21 -2.34 13.63 -14.47
N TYR A 22 -2.66 12.72 -15.38
CA TYR A 22 -3.63 13.00 -16.44
C TYR A 22 -5.06 12.78 -15.94
N THR A 23 -5.80 13.88 -15.88
CA THR A 23 -7.26 13.97 -15.79
C THR A 23 -7.91 13.20 -16.94
N ILE A 24 -8.82 12.28 -16.61
CA ILE A 24 -9.71 11.62 -17.58
C ILE A 24 -11.15 11.95 -17.20
N GLU A 25 -11.80 12.80 -18.01
CA GLU A 25 -13.23 13.08 -17.99
C GLU A 25 -14.05 11.85 -18.48
N PRO A 26 -15.27 11.62 -17.97
CA PRO A 26 -16.01 10.39 -18.21
C PRO A 26 -16.87 10.49 -19.48
N THR A 27 -16.64 9.60 -20.44
CA THR A 27 -17.58 9.38 -21.56
C THR A 27 -17.96 7.89 -21.67
N GLU A 28 -19.25 7.67 -21.43
CA GLU A 28 -20.14 6.66 -22.02
C GLU A 28 -19.77 5.17 -21.93
N THR A 29 -20.41 4.54 -20.93
CA THR A 29 -21.02 3.19 -20.94
C THR A 29 -20.46 2.16 -21.91
N CYS A 30 -19.40 1.46 -21.48
CA CYS A 30 -19.14 0.10 -21.92
C CYS A 30 -19.43 -0.86 -20.76
N ARG A 31 -20.65 -1.41 -20.74
CA ARG A 31 -20.98 -2.61 -19.96
C ARG A 31 -20.10 -3.75 -20.49
N ARG A 32 -18.94 -3.97 -19.89
CA ARG A 32 -18.15 -5.18 -20.12
C ARG A 32 -18.03 -5.99 -18.85
N SER A 33 -18.86 -7.02 -18.84
CA SER A 33 -19.03 -8.05 -17.84
C SER A 33 -17.76 -8.38 -17.06
N ARG A 34 -17.83 -8.19 -15.75
CA ARG A 34 -16.93 -8.78 -14.77
C ARG A 34 -17.19 -10.29 -14.76
N ILE A 35 -16.48 -11.03 -15.59
CA ILE A 35 -16.42 -12.49 -15.49
C ILE A 35 -15.30 -12.81 -14.49
N THR A 36 -15.63 -12.84 -13.20
CA THR A 36 -14.87 -13.62 -12.24
C THR A 36 -15.25 -15.09 -12.43
N SER A 37 -14.75 -15.70 -13.50
CA SER A 37 -14.70 -17.15 -13.61
C SER A 37 -13.25 -17.56 -13.37
N SER A 38 -12.84 -17.58 -12.10
CA SER A 38 -11.84 -18.55 -11.70
C SER A 38 -12.56 -19.90 -11.66
N THR A 39 -12.82 -20.47 -12.83
CA THR A 39 -12.94 -21.92 -12.92
C THR A 39 -11.57 -22.43 -12.50
N LEU A 40 -11.45 -22.76 -11.21
CA LEU A 40 -10.57 -23.81 -10.77
C LEU A 40 -10.98 -25.00 -11.62
N CYS A 41 -10.30 -25.20 -12.75
CA CYS A 41 -10.18 -26.51 -13.30
C CYS A 41 -9.37 -27.27 -12.26
N SER A 42 -10.05 -27.74 -11.21
CA SER A 42 -9.67 -28.99 -10.58
C SER A 42 -9.60 -29.95 -11.74
N GLY A 43 -8.38 -30.15 -12.25
CA GLY A 43 -8.08 -31.31 -13.06
C GLY A 43 -8.46 -32.46 -12.17
N SER A 44 -9.69 -32.95 -12.30
CA SER A 44 -10.02 -34.25 -11.78
C SER A 44 -8.89 -35.11 -12.27
N VAL A 45 -8.18 -35.76 -11.35
CA VAL A 45 -7.38 -36.93 -11.65
C VAL A 45 -8.39 -37.96 -12.13
N LEU A 46 -8.91 -37.73 -13.35
CA LEU A 46 -9.80 -38.61 -14.04
C LEU A 46 -8.97 -39.86 -14.17
N GLU A 47 -9.49 -40.92 -13.60
CA GLU A 47 -8.84 -42.20 -13.61
C GLU A 47 -8.77 -42.65 -15.08
N GLU A 48 -7.73 -42.22 -15.79
CA GLU A 48 -7.50 -42.58 -17.17
C GLU A 48 -7.34 -44.10 -17.20
N ASP A 49 -8.14 -44.73 -18.08
CA ASP A 49 -8.10 -46.17 -18.30
C ASP A 49 -6.63 -46.63 -18.46
N PRO A 50 -6.18 -47.63 -17.68
CA PRO A 50 -4.80 -48.12 -17.72
C PRO A 50 -4.38 -48.62 -19.11
N TYR A 51 -5.33 -48.94 -19.98
CA TYR A 51 -5.08 -49.37 -21.35
C TYR A 51 -5.19 -48.26 -22.39
N SER A 52 -5.44 -47.01 -22.00
CA SER A 52 -5.63 -45.87 -22.90
C SER A 52 -4.51 -45.69 -23.93
N LEU A 53 -3.26 -45.99 -23.56
CA LEU A 53 -2.09 -45.92 -24.44
C LEU A 53 -2.06 -46.97 -25.57
N ILE A 54 -2.68 -48.12 -25.34
CA ILE A 54 -2.71 -49.26 -26.30
C ILE A 54 -4.11 -49.54 -26.83
N ARG A 55 -5.11 -48.78 -26.36
CA ARG A 55 -6.49 -48.81 -26.83
C ARG A 55 -6.51 -48.45 -28.31
N GLY A 56 -6.86 -49.41 -29.16
CA GLY A 56 -6.91 -49.24 -30.61
C GLY A 56 -5.84 -50.02 -31.38
N MET A 57 -4.90 -50.68 -30.69
CA MET A 57 -3.94 -51.58 -31.33
C MET A 57 -4.57 -52.96 -31.59
N GLN A 58 -5.23 -53.11 -32.75
CA GLN A 58 -5.92 -54.34 -33.11
C GLN A 58 -4.94 -55.51 -33.30
N GLY A 59 -5.24 -56.67 -32.68
CA GLY A 59 -4.39 -57.87 -32.75
C GLY A 59 -3.14 -57.82 -31.87
N TYR A 60 -2.97 -56.77 -31.07
CA TYR A 60 -1.86 -56.68 -30.12
C TYR A 60 -2.16 -57.48 -28.85
N GLU A 61 -1.27 -58.42 -28.51
CA GLU A 61 -1.33 -59.17 -27.26
C GLU A 61 -0.51 -58.46 -26.18
N VAL A 62 -1.18 -58.08 -25.09
CA VAL A 62 -0.53 -57.38 -23.97
C VAL A 62 0.43 -58.34 -23.25
N THR A 63 1.70 -57.97 -23.21
CA THR A 63 2.73 -58.71 -22.49
C THR A 63 2.85 -58.24 -21.03
N PRO A 64 3.45 -59.04 -20.14
CA PRO A 64 3.76 -58.59 -18.78
C PRO A 64 4.63 -57.33 -18.72
N ALA A 65 5.51 -57.12 -19.71
CA ALA A 65 6.34 -55.93 -19.79
C ALA A 65 5.50 -54.66 -20.06
N ASP A 66 4.46 -54.79 -20.89
CA ASP A 66 3.56 -53.67 -21.22
C ASP A 66 2.77 -53.23 -20.00
N LEU A 67 2.33 -54.16 -19.15
CA LEU A 67 1.66 -53.83 -17.89
C LEU A 67 2.55 -53.01 -16.94
N VAL A 68 3.84 -53.35 -16.87
CA VAL A 68 4.82 -52.59 -16.08
C VAL A 68 5.02 -51.20 -16.68
N PHE A 69 5.13 -51.11 -18.00
CA PHE A 69 5.27 -49.83 -18.71
C PHE A 69 4.05 -48.93 -18.48
N LEU A 70 2.83 -49.43 -18.70
CA LEU A 70 1.58 -48.69 -18.51
C LEU A 70 1.44 -48.18 -17.08
N LYS A 71 1.79 -49.00 -16.09
CA LYS A 71 1.80 -48.60 -14.68
C LYS A 71 2.79 -47.45 -14.43
N ARG A 72 4.01 -47.55 -14.96
CA ARG A 72 5.04 -46.49 -14.83
C ARG A 72 4.62 -45.20 -15.52
N ALA A 73 4.12 -45.30 -16.76
CA ALA A 73 3.65 -44.14 -17.52
C ALA A 73 2.51 -43.41 -16.79
N ARG A 74 1.57 -44.13 -16.17
CA ARG A 74 0.53 -43.54 -15.34
C ARG A 74 1.12 -42.83 -14.11
N GLN A 75 2.02 -43.49 -13.38
CA GLN A 75 2.66 -42.92 -12.21
C GLN A 75 3.45 -41.66 -12.56
N GLU A 76 4.21 -41.68 -13.65
CA GLU A 76 4.99 -40.53 -14.12
C GLU A 76 4.10 -39.35 -14.51
N ARG A 77 2.98 -39.59 -15.21
CA ARG A 77 1.98 -38.54 -15.49
C ARG A 77 1.42 -37.93 -14.21
N GLN A 78 1.05 -38.76 -13.23
CA GLN A 78 0.52 -38.29 -11.95
C GLN A 78 1.56 -37.47 -11.18
N ILE A 79 2.80 -37.93 -11.12
CA ILE A 79 3.91 -37.21 -10.49
C ILE A 79 4.10 -35.85 -11.16
N ASN A 80 4.15 -35.81 -12.49
CA ASN A 80 4.33 -34.57 -13.25
C ASN A 80 3.15 -33.60 -13.06
N ALA A 81 1.92 -34.09 -12.98
CA ALA A 81 0.75 -33.27 -12.71
C ALA A 81 0.81 -32.65 -11.31
N LEU A 82 1.08 -33.47 -10.29
CA LEU A 82 1.20 -33.01 -8.90
C LEU A 82 2.36 -32.03 -8.70
N GLN A 83 3.49 -32.23 -9.37
CA GLN A 83 4.62 -31.29 -9.34
C GLN A 83 4.23 -29.92 -9.90
N ARG A 84 3.52 -29.89 -11.05
CA ARG A 84 3.04 -28.63 -11.63
C ARG A 84 2.03 -27.93 -10.73
N GLU A 85 1.12 -28.67 -10.11
CA GLU A 85 0.15 -28.12 -9.15
C GLU A 85 0.87 -27.54 -7.92
N LEU A 86 1.87 -28.25 -7.40
CA LEU A 86 2.68 -27.77 -6.28
C LEU A 86 3.41 -26.47 -6.64
N ASP A 87 4.05 -26.41 -7.80
CA ASP A 87 4.77 -25.21 -8.25
C ASP A 87 3.84 -24.00 -8.40
N GLU A 88 2.65 -24.22 -8.97
CA GLU A 88 1.64 -23.18 -9.14
C GLU A 88 1.10 -22.70 -7.78
N LEU A 89 0.80 -23.62 -6.85
CA LEU A 89 0.36 -23.27 -5.50
C LEU A 89 1.44 -22.49 -4.73
N LEU A 90 2.70 -22.89 -4.83
CA LEU A 90 3.82 -22.17 -4.22
C LEU A 90 4.01 -20.77 -4.83
N ARG A 91 3.81 -20.62 -6.13
CA ARG A 91 3.84 -19.32 -6.81
C ARG A 91 2.69 -18.43 -6.32
N GLN A 92 1.48 -18.97 -6.23
CA GLN A 92 0.31 -18.25 -5.73
C GLN A 92 0.50 -17.81 -4.28
N GLN A 93 1.00 -18.70 -3.42
CA GLN A 93 1.29 -18.37 -2.02
C GLN A 93 2.28 -17.21 -1.90
N ARG A 94 3.38 -17.24 -2.67
CA ARG A 94 4.37 -16.14 -2.69
C ARG A 94 3.74 -14.82 -3.12
N ASN A 95 2.92 -14.84 -4.17
CA ASN A 95 2.24 -13.63 -4.64
C ASN A 95 1.24 -13.08 -3.61
N GLN A 96 0.49 -13.94 -2.94
CA GLN A 96 -0.45 -13.54 -1.89
C GLN A 96 0.28 -12.97 -0.67
N MET A 97 1.42 -13.55 -0.29
CA MET A 97 2.27 -13.04 0.78
C MET A 97 2.78 -11.63 0.46
N LEU A 98 3.34 -11.43 -0.73
CA LEU A 98 3.80 -10.11 -1.17
C LEU A 98 2.66 -9.08 -1.21
N ALA A 99 1.49 -9.45 -1.73
CA ALA A 99 0.32 -8.56 -1.77
C ALA A 99 -0.17 -8.19 -0.35
N ARG A 100 -0.17 -9.15 0.58
CA ARG A 100 -0.48 -8.90 1.99
C ARG A 100 0.52 -7.93 2.60
N ASP A 101 1.81 -8.15 2.42
CA ASP A 101 2.86 -7.34 3.03
C ASP A 101 2.82 -5.89 2.52
N LEU A 102 2.58 -5.69 1.22
CA LEU A 102 2.36 -4.35 0.64
C LEU A 102 1.11 -3.67 1.23
N SER A 103 0.02 -4.42 1.42
CA SER A 103 -1.21 -3.89 2.03
C SER A 103 -1.00 -3.52 3.50
N LEU A 104 -0.25 -4.33 4.25
CA LEU A 104 0.14 -4.04 5.64
C LEU A 104 0.96 -2.76 5.72
N ALA A 105 2.00 -2.63 4.89
CA ALA A 105 2.84 -1.43 4.86
C ALA A 105 2.02 -0.17 4.49
N SER A 106 1.09 -0.29 3.53
CA SER A 106 0.19 0.80 3.18
C SER A 106 -0.72 1.18 4.35
N ARG A 107 -1.25 0.20 5.08
CA ARG A 107 -2.12 0.45 6.23
C ARG A 107 -1.35 1.10 7.37
N GLU A 108 -0.15 0.63 7.67
CA GLU A 108 0.72 1.22 8.70
C GLU A 108 1.03 2.68 8.37
N LYS A 109 1.38 2.99 7.11
CA LYS A 109 1.58 4.37 6.68
C LYS A 109 0.33 5.23 6.93
N ILE A 110 -0.84 4.77 6.47
CA ILE A 110 -2.10 5.49 6.68
C ILE A 110 -2.38 5.69 8.17
N GLN A 111 -2.16 4.67 9.00
CA GLN A 111 -2.36 4.78 10.44
C GLN A 111 -1.43 5.82 11.06
N THR A 112 -0.14 5.81 10.70
CA THR A 112 0.81 6.81 11.20
C THR A 112 0.48 8.23 10.74
N ASP A 113 -0.14 8.39 9.56
CA ASP A 113 -0.58 9.70 9.09
C ASP A 113 -1.87 10.15 9.80
N LEU A 114 -2.79 9.23 10.08
CA LEU A 114 -3.99 9.50 10.88
C LEU A 114 -3.65 9.84 12.33
N ASP A 115 -2.65 9.18 12.93
CA ASP A 115 -2.21 9.46 14.31
C ASP A 115 -1.61 10.86 14.46
N LYS A 116 -1.15 11.49 13.36
CA LYS A 116 -0.69 12.89 13.34
C LYS A 116 -1.84 13.89 13.22
N ILE A 117 -3.01 13.44 12.76
CA ILE A 117 -4.18 14.30 12.59
C ILE A 117 -4.90 14.41 13.93
N LEU A 118 -5.16 15.64 14.36
CA LEU A 118 -5.95 15.91 15.56
C LEU A 118 -7.35 15.33 15.44
N SER A 119 -7.92 14.91 16.57
CA SER A 119 -9.32 14.49 16.57
C SER A 119 -10.25 15.65 16.19
N CYS A 120 -11.44 15.35 15.68
CA CYS A 120 -12.43 16.39 15.36
C CYS A 120 -12.76 17.24 16.61
N GLU A 121 -12.86 16.61 17.78
CA GLU A 121 -13.12 17.29 19.04
C GLU A 121 -11.99 18.25 19.42
N GLN A 122 -10.74 17.79 19.34
CA GLN A 122 -9.56 18.63 19.60
C GLN A 122 -9.50 19.81 18.62
N THR A 123 -9.79 19.56 17.34
CA THR A 123 -9.82 20.60 16.31
C THR A 123 -10.87 21.68 16.61
N VAL A 124 -12.08 21.27 17.04
CA VAL A 124 -13.15 22.20 17.42
C VAL A 124 -12.77 22.99 18.68
N GLN A 125 -12.22 22.32 19.70
CA GLN A 125 -11.77 22.98 20.93
C GLN A 125 -10.68 24.03 20.64
N MET A 126 -9.69 23.71 19.80
CA MET A 126 -8.68 24.69 19.36
C MET A 126 -9.33 25.87 18.65
N GLY A 127 -10.31 25.61 17.78
CA GLY A 127 -11.03 26.68 17.09
C GLY A 127 -11.82 27.58 18.04
N GLN A 128 -12.45 27.01 19.08
CA GLN A 128 -13.13 27.78 20.12
C GLN A 128 -12.15 28.70 20.85
N VAL A 129 -11.03 28.14 21.32
CA VAL A 129 -9.98 28.91 22.01
C VAL A 129 -9.44 30.04 21.12
N PHE A 130 -9.23 29.77 19.83
CA PHE A 130 -8.75 30.76 18.88
C PHE A 130 -9.77 31.90 18.68
N LEU A 131 -11.05 31.58 18.46
CA LEU A 131 -12.09 32.59 18.24
C LEU A 131 -12.39 33.40 19.51
N SER A 132 -12.24 32.83 20.70
CA SER A 132 -12.37 33.55 21.98
C SER A 132 -11.36 34.68 22.16
N ARG A 133 -10.33 34.79 21.31
CA ARG A 133 -9.44 35.96 21.26
C ARG A 133 -10.12 37.19 20.68
N LYS A 134 -11.14 37.01 19.82
CA LYS A 134 -11.83 38.09 19.07
C LYS A 134 -13.32 38.19 19.40
N LEU A 135 -13.95 37.09 19.77
CA LEU A 135 -15.39 36.97 20.06
C LEU A 135 -15.63 36.75 21.57
N SER A 136 -16.83 37.07 22.04
CA SER A 136 -17.24 36.75 23.40
C SER A 136 -17.56 35.26 23.58
N SER A 137 -17.47 34.75 24.83
CA SER A 137 -17.76 33.34 25.14
C SER A 137 -19.13 32.89 24.65
N THR A 138 -20.15 33.74 24.82
CA THR A 138 -21.53 33.44 24.42
C THR A 138 -21.67 33.34 22.89
N GLU A 139 -20.94 34.15 22.14
CA GLU A 139 -20.93 34.08 20.67
C GLU A 139 -20.24 32.80 20.18
N VAL A 140 -19.14 32.39 20.81
CA VAL A 140 -18.40 31.17 20.45
C VAL A 140 -19.22 29.92 20.80
N GLU A 141 -19.88 29.89 21.96
CA GLU A 141 -20.72 28.77 22.42
C GLU A 141 -21.99 28.57 21.58
N ALA A 142 -22.50 29.64 20.95
CA ALA A 142 -23.67 29.57 20.09
C ALA A 142 -23.39 28.92 18.72
N LEU A 143 -22.11 28.78 18.33
CA LEU A 143 -21.71 28.23 17.04
C LEU A 143 -21.65 26.70 17.07
N ASP A 144 -22.25 26.06 16.07
CA ASP A 144 -21.98 24.65 15.80
C ASP A 144 -20.57 24.44 15.25
N SER A 145 -20.05 23.22 15.36
CA SER A 145 -18.68 22.88 14.96
C SER A 145 -18.33 23.29 13.53
N LYS A 146 -19.27 23.19 12.59
CA LYS A 146 -19.00 23.53 11.18
C LYS A 146 -18.93 25.04 11.00
N SER A 147 -19.89 25.77 11.57
CA SER A 147 -19.90 27.24 11.50
C SER A 147 -18.71 27.86 12.23
N LEU A 148 -18.29 27.26 13.35
CA LEU A 148 -17.10 27.66 14.09
C LEU A 148 -15.83 27.55 13.25
N LEU A 149 -15.58 26.36 12.67
CA LEU A 149 -14.39 26.14 11.85
C LEU A 149 -14.41 26.99 10.57
N ALA A 150 -15.59 27.28 10.00
CA ALA A 150 -15.72 28.12 8.81
C ALA A 150 -15.34 29.60 9.05
N GLN A 151 -15.42 30.08 10.30
CA GLN A 151 -15.04 31.46 10.63
C GLN A 151 -13.52 31.64 10.76
N ILE A 152 -12.78 30.55 10.95
CA ILE A 152 -11.33 30.60 11.09
C ILE A 152 -10.70 30.62 9.69
N LYS A 153 -10.06 31.73 9.35
CA LYS A 153 -9.33 31.88 8.09
C LYS A 153 -7.86 31.61 8.31
N THR A 154 -7.21 30.98 7.33
CA THR A 154 -5.77 30.71 7.35
C THR A 154 -4.94 31.97 7.57
N ALA A 155 -5.36 33.10 6.99
CA ALA A 155 -4.66 34.38 7.16
C ALA A 155 -4.70 34.88 8.61
N ASP A 156 -5.84 34.75 9.31
CA ASP A 156 -5.96 35.13 10.72
C ASP A 156 -5.08 34.26 11.61
N VAL A 157 -5.00 32.96 11.32
CA VAL A 157 -4.13 32.03 12.05
C VAL A 157 -2.66 32.36 11.82
N GLN A 158 -2.27 32.61 10.57
CA GLN A 158 -0.89 32.95 10.22
C GLN A 158 -0.45 34.24 10.91
N GLN A 159 -1.30 35.27 10.91
CA GLN A 159 -1.03 36.51 11.63
C GLN A 159 -0.86 36.28 13.12
N ALA A 160 -1.75 35.51 13.76
CA ALA A 160 -1.65 35.22 15.19
C ALA A 160 -0.36 34.45 15.53
N VAL A 161 0.10 33.55 14.66
CA VAL A 161 1.38 32.84 14.82
C VAL A 161 2.56 33.81 14.73
N GLU A 162 2.55 34.73 13.78
CA GLU A 162 3.60 35.74 13.63
C GLU A 162 3.67 36.70 14.83
N GLU A 163 2.51 37.13 15.34
CA GLU A 163 2.41 37.97 16.54
C GLU A 163 2.98 37.26 17.78
N GLU A 164 2.58 36.02 18.03
CA GLU A 164 3.07 35.21 19.17
C GLU A 164 4.58 34.93 19.03
N GLN A 165 5.05 34.63 17.81
CA GLN A 165 6.47 34.38 17.57
C GLN A 165 7.32 35.63 17.82
N ALA A 166 6.83 36.81 17.44
CA ALA A 166 7.49 38.08 17.71
C ALA A 166 7.54 38.37 19.21
N GLU A 167 6.47 38.09 19.95
CA GLU A 167 6.42 38.25 21.41
C GLU A 167 7.40 37.30 22.11
N ILE A 168 7.46 36.03 21.70
CA ILE A 168 8.42 35.05 22.22
C ILE A 168 9.86 35.54 22.02
N THR A 169 10.22 35.97 20.82
CA THR A 169 11.58 36.48 20.54
C THR A 169 11.91 37.72 21.38
N ALA A 170 10.95 38.63 21.57
CA ALA A 170 11.16 39.80 22.41
C ALA A 170 11.38 39.43 23.90
N LEU A 171 10.67 38.42 24.40
CA LEU A 171 10.84 37.90 25.75
C LEU A 171 12.17 37.17 25.91
N GLU A 172 12.56 36.33 24.95
CA GLU A 172 13.87 35.65 24.92
C GLU A 172 15.02 36.66 24.98
N ASP A 173 14.96 37.71 24.17
CA ASP A 173 15.93 38.80 24.18
C ASP A 173 15.98 39.53 25.53
N SER A 174 14.81 39.75 26.14
CA SER A 174 14.73 40.38 27.46
C SER A 174 15.34 39.52 28.56
N VAL A 175 15.11 38.21 28.50
CA VAL A 175 15.69 37.24 29.44
C VAL A 175 17.21 37.16 29.25
N ALA A 176 17.69 37.10 28.02
CA ALA A 176 19.13 37.10 27.72
C ALA A 176 19.83 38.35 28.31
N ARG A 177 19.28 39.54 28.07
CA ARG A 177 19.80 40.80 28.65
C ARG A 177 19.79 40.79 30.18
N ALA A 178 18.74 40.24 30.80
CA ALA A 178 18.65 40.18 32.26
C ALA A 178 19.67 39.20 32.89
N LEU A 179 20.06 38.16 32.16
CA LEU A 179 21.07 37.20 32.60
C LEU A 179 22.51 37.71 32.45
N GLU A 180 22.79 38.58 31.47
CA GLU A 180 24.10 39.23 31.30
C GLU A 180 24.41 40.26 32.40
N LEU A 181 23.38 40.78 33.07
CA LEU A 181 23.50 41.76 34.17
C LEU A 181 23.69 41.10 35.55
N ARG A 182 23.82 39.78 35.62
CA ARG A 182 23.92 38.98 36.85
C ARG A 182 25.30 38.37 37.02
#